data_AF-A0A7J9YCA0-F1
#
_entry.id   AF-A0A7J9YCA0-F1
#
_cell.length_a   1.000
_cell.length_b   1.000
_cell.length_c   1.000
_cell.angle_alpha   90.00
_cell.angle_beta   90.00
_cell.angle_gamma   90.00
#
_symmetry.space_group_name_H-M   'P 1'
#
loop_
_entity.id
_entity.type
_entity.pdbx_description
1 polymer ?
#
loop_
_entity_poly.entity_id
_entity_poly.type
_entity_poly.pdbx_seq_one_letter_code
_entity_poly.pdbx_strand_id
1 'polypeptide(L)' 'MRGDAGCGLAEQVVAAFHAEIAGKQPAGSRHPVKATVDGWACVSGPPSSQGGTSCSKGDTDVLAAVITDE' A
#
# COMPACT_ATOMS: atom_id res chain seq x y z
N MET A 1 3.40 -4.09 -21.59
CA MET A 1 4.39 -4.62 -20.63
C MET A 1 4.11 -3.90 -19.32
N ARG A 2 3.54 -4.60 -18.33
CA ARG A 2 3.40 -4.08 -16.96
C ARG A 2 4.81 -4.06 -16.36
N GLY A 3 5.27 -2.91 -15.90
CA GLY A 3 6.57 -2.79 -15.25
C GLY A 3 6.40 -3.15 -13.78
N ASP A 4 7.13 -4.14 -13.28
CA ASP A 4 7.29 -4.29 -11.84
C ASP A 4 8.20 -3.16 -11.35
N ALA A 5 7.75 -2.38 -10.37
CA ALA A 5 8.65 -1.45 -9.70
C ALA A 5 9.78 -2.28 -9.08
N GLY A 6 11.04 -1.88 -9.30
CA GLY A 6 12.16 -2.55 -8.63
C GLY A 6 11.93 -2.58 -7.11
N CYS A 7 12.37 -3.65 -6.44
CA CYS A 7 12.08 -3.90 -5.02
C CYS A 7 12.34 -2.67 -4.12
N GLY A 8 13.48 -1.99 -4.30
CA GLY A 8 13.79 -0.79 -3.52
C GLY A 8 12.84 0.39 -3.73
N LEU A 9 12.28 0.56 -4.94
CA LEU A 9 11.25 1.57 -5.20
C LEU A 9 9.91 1.16 -4.58
N ALA A 10 9.55 -0.12 -4.67
CA ALA A 10 8.35 -0.66 -4.06
C ALA A 10 8.35 -0.43 -2.53
N GLU A 11 9.45 -0.76 -1.84
CA GLU A 11 9.60 -0.53 -0.41
C GLU A 11 9.50 0.95 -0.04
N GLN A 12 10.15 1.84 -0.80
CA GLN A 12 10.09 3.29 -0.57
C GLN A 12 8.67 3.83 -0.70
N VAL A 13 7.95 3.46 -1.75
CA VAL A 13 6.58 3.91 -2.00
C VAL A 13 5.63 3.42 -0.90
N VAL A 14 5.75 2.15 -0.49
CA VAL A 14 4.92 1.58 0.58
C VAL A 14 5.23 2.26 1.92
N ALA A 15 6.50 2.48 2.25
CA ALA A 15 6.89 3.17 3.48
C ALA A 15 6.39 4.61 3.52
N ALA A 16 6.54 5.36 2.41
CA ALA A 16 6.02 6.72 2.28
C ALA A 16 4.50 6.76 2.44
N PHE A 17 3.79 5.81 1.83
CA PHE A 17 2.35 5.70 1.97
C PHE A 17 1.91 5.40 3.41
N HIS A 18 2.57 4.46 4.09
CA HIS A 18 2.26 4.13 5.50
C HIS A 18 2.51 5.31 6.44
N ALA A 19 3.56 6.10 6.20
CA ALA A 19 3.80 7.34 6.93
C ALA A 19 2.67 8.36 6.71
N GLU A 20 2.20 8.52 5.48
CA GLU A 20 1.11 9.45 5.13
C GLU A 20 -0.24 9.05 5.75
N ILE A 21 -0.51 7.75 5.91
CA ILE A 21 -1.76 7.25 6.50
C ILE A 21 -1.65 6.93 8.00
N ALA A 22 -0.52 7.25 8.64
CA ALA A 22 -0.31 7.01 10.06
C ALA A 22 -1.43 7.68 10.89
N GLY A 23 -2.07 6.89 11.76
CA GLY A 23 -3.22 7.34 12.56
C GLY A 23 -4.55 7.49 11.81
N LYS A 24 -4.57 7.36 10.48
CA LYS A 24 -5.80 7.42 9.66
C LYS A 24 -6.49 6.05 9.55
N GLN A 25 -5.77 4.95 9.83
CA GLN A 25 -6.29 3.59 9.75
C GLN A 25 -5.97 2.80 11.04
N PRO A 26 -6.79 2.91 12.11
CA PRO A 26 -6.61 2.10 13.31
C PRO A 26 -6.77 0.60 13.00
N ALA A 27 -6.17 -0.27 13.82
CA ALA A 27 -6.15 -1.73 13.60
C ALA A 27 -7.55 -2.38 13.50
N GLY A 28 -8.57 -1.80 14.13
CA GLY A 28 -9.97 -2.25 14.03
C GLY A 28 -10.75 -1.65 12.85
N SER A 29 -10.12 -0.83 12.01
CA SER A 29 -10.79 -0.17 10.88
C SER A 29 -11.23 -1.20 9.85
N ARG A 30 -12.50 -1.08 9.42
CA ARG A 30 -13.05 -1.81 8.27
C ARG A 30 -13.01 -1.00 6.98
N HIS A 31 -12.53 0.24 7.06
CA HIS A 31 -12.51 1.16 5.94
C HIS A 31 -11.10 1.23 5.34
N PRO A 32 -10.96 1.08 4.01
CA PRO A 32 -9.69 1.29 3.34
C PRO A 32 -9.32 2.77 3.35
N VAL A 33 -8.03 3.07 3.51
CA VAL A 33 -7.49 4.43 3.38
C VAL A 33 -6.80 4.58 2.04
N LYS A 34 -6.99 5.74 1.41
CA LYS A 34 -6.39 6.09 0.13
C LYS A 34 -5.55 7.36 0.30
N ALA A 35 -4.38 7.38 -0.33
CA ALA A 35 -3.55 8.58 -0.42
C ALA A 35 -2.67 8.50 -1.66
N THR A 36 -2.18 9.65 -2.10
CA THR A 36 -1.24 9.74 -3.22
C THR A 36 0.12 10.13 -2.69
N VAL A 37 1.16 9.33 -2.98
CA VAL A 37 2.55 9.62 -2.60
C VAL A 37 3.45 9.55 -3.83
N ASP A 38 4.25 10.58 -4.10
CA ASP A 38 5.17 10.63 -5.26
C ASP A 38 4.52 10.30 -6.62
N GLY A 39 3.22 10.64 -6.76
CA GLY A 39 2.41 10.35 -7.93
C GLY A 39 1.90 8.90 -8.04
N TRP A 40 2.06 8.09 -6.99
CA TRP A 40 1.47 6.76 -6.85
C TRP A 40 0.12 6.87 -6.14
N ALA A 41 -0.93 6.33 -6.76
CA ALA A 41 -2.23 6.19 -6.13
C ALA A 41 -2.22 4.93 -5.27
N CYS A 42 -2.20 5.11 -3.95
CA CYS A 42 -2.08 4.02 -2.99
C CYS A 42 -3.39 3.80 -2.21
N VAL A 43 -3.69 2.54 -1.96
CA VAL A 43 -4.82 2.06 -1.17
C VAL A 43 -4.32 1.06 -0.15
N SER A 44 -4.58 1.33 1.13
CA SER A 44 -4.45 0.36 2.20
C SER A 44 -5.80 -0.33 2.38
N GLY A 45 -5.82 -1.66 2.25
CA GLY A 45 -7.01 -2.43 2.55
C GLY A 45 -7.34 -2.41 4.06
N PRO A 46 -8.55 -2.84 4.45
CA PRO A 46 -8.94 -2.90 5.85
C PRO A 46 -8.03 -3.84 6.65
N PRO A 47 -7.36 -3.38 7.74
CA PRO A 47 -6.52 -4.23 8.56
C PRO A 47 -7.28 -5.42 9.16
N SER A 48 -8.57 -5.22 9.49
CA SER A 48 -9.44 -6.28 10.01
C SER A 48 -9.63 -7.47 9.07
N SER A 49 -9.31 -7.30 7.78
CA SER A 49 -9.43 -8.34 6.75
C SER A 49 -8.07 -8.70 6.15
N GLN A 50 -6.97 -8.36 6.84
CA GLN A 50 -5.60 -8.53 6.35
C GLN A 50 -5.39 -7.87 4.98
N GLY A 51 -6.07 -6.74 4.74
CA GLY A 51 -5.97 -6.01 3.49
C GLY A 51 -4.54 -5.49 3.29
N GLY A 52 -3.91 -5.93 2.21
CA GLY A 52 -2.60 -5.43 1.79
C GLY A 52 -2.63 -3.96 1.35
N THR A 53 -1.46 -3.42 1.07
CA THR A 53 -1.28 -2.13 0.41
C THR A 53 -1.09 -2.34 -1.09
N SER A 54 -1.81 -1.58 -1.89
CA SER A 54 -1.65 -1.54 -3.35
C SER A 54 -1.38 -0.11 -3.79
N CYS A 55 -0.32 0.10 -4.57
CA CYS A 55 0.06 1.39 -5.12
C CYS A 55 0.23 1.28 -6.63
N SER A 56 -0.42 2.16 -7.39
CA SER A 56 -0.35 2.14 -8.85
C SER A 56 0.11 3.49 -9.40
N LYS A 57 0.94 3.47 -10.43
CA LYS A 57 1.39 4.66 -11.18
C LYS A 57 1.51 4.32 -12.67
N GLY A 58 0.55 4.78 -13.46
CA GLY A 58 0.43 4.37 -14.88
C GLY A 58 0.23 2.86 -14.99
N ASP A 59 1.09 2.19 -15.76
CA ASP A 59 1.08 0.73 -15.96
C ASP A 59 1.97 -0.03 -14.94
N THR A 60 2.42 0.64 -13.88
CA THR A 60 3.30 0.07 -12.84
C THR A 60 2.49 -0.12 -11.56
N ASP A 61 2.54 -1.32 -10.99
CA ASP A 61 1.83 -1.69 -9.78
C ASP A 61 2.83 -2.16 -8.70
N VAL A 62 2.57 -1.81 -7.45
CA VAL A 62 3.30 -2.24 -6.26
C VAL A 62 2.30 -2.83 -5.28
N LEU A 63 2.57 -4.05 -4.81
CA LEU A 63 1.71 -4.78 -3.89
C LEU A 63 2.52 -5.17 -2.65
N ALA A 64 2.00 -4.85 -1.48
CA ALA A 64 2.50 -5.32 -0.20
C ALA A 64 1.38 -6.07 0.53
N ALA A 65 1.47 -7.40 0.55
CA ALA A 65 0.53 -8.25 1.26
C ALA A 65 1.00 -8.50 2.69
N VAL A 66 0.04 -8.69 3.62
CA VAL A 66 0.33 -9.26 4.93
C VAL A 66 0.48 -10.76 4.74
N ILE A 67 1.68 -11.28 4.99
CA ILE A 67 1.94 -12.73 4.98
C ILE A 67 1.89 -13.17 6.44
N THR A 68 0.87 -13.95 6.80
CA THR A 68 0.89 -14.71 8.06
C THR A 68 1.69 -15.98 7.82
N ASP A 69 2.82 -16.12 8.50
CA ASP A 69 3.51 -17.41 8.63
C ASP A 69 2.57 -18.31 9.46
N GLU A 70 1.96 -19.31 8.83
CA GLU A 70 1.23 -20.38 9.53
C GLU A 70 2.19 -21.52 9.92
#